data_AF-A0A925W3P9-F1
#
_entry.id   AF-A0A925W3P9-F1
#
_cell.length_a   1.000
_cell.length_b   1.000
_cell.length_c   1.000
_cell.angle_alpha   90.00
_cell.angle_beta   90.00
_cell.angle_gamma   90.00
#
_symmetry.space_group_name_H-M   'P 1'
#
loop_
_entity.id
_entity.type
_entity.pdbx_description
1 polymer ?
#
loop_
_entity_poly.entity_id
_entity_poly.type
_entity_poly.pdbx_seq_one_letter_code
_entity_poly.pdbx_strand_id
1 'polypeptide(L)'
;MRGSVAPWVTDSTHHPDTSTWIGKTIRFDAGRVTGPEALSCGAARYEPTSVPAEGMFQGTVTATATADAMRVGVSKFPIAGTSLTCDTGIFEFHFPDSTSALLAMSNAIWTLDRSPGARAEATAPAGVVQRFLEAHFARDMGFSKTALQPKSRFLTAGLNALTARYFAVPANPDEAPDINGDPFTNSQEYPTRFSVSAATVNAGAATVRVRFSDAMRVQTVMYQLRRENNLWRIDDLKYDDGLTLRKQLSAAIPGAR
;
A
#
# COMPACT_ATOMS: atom_id res chain seq x y z
N MET A 1 -2.21 0.60 -9.66
CA MET A 1 -2.09 -0.85 -9.38
C MET A 1 -0.74 -1.12 -8.74
N ARG A 2 -0.61 -2.10 -7.84
CA ARG A 2 0.68 -2.44 -7.18
C ARG A 2 0.94 -3.94 -7.31
N GLY A 3 2.16 -4.34 -7.65
CA GLY A 3 2.54 -5.74 -7.81
C GLY A 3 3.50 -6.19 -6.72
N SER A 4 3.31 -7.42 -6.22
CA SER A 4 4.28 -8.14 -5.38
C SER A 4 4.50 -9.54 -5.95
N VAL A 5 5.66 -10.13 -5.69
CA VAL A 5 5.91 -11.54 -6.05
C VAL A 5 4.83 -12.42 -5.41
N ALA A 6 4.32 -13.39 -6.15
CA ALA A 6 3.30 -14.27 -5.61
C ALA A 6 3.91 -15.20 -4.53
N PRO A 7 3.23 -15.45 -3.39
CA PRO A 7 3.87 -16.11 -2.24
C PRO A 7 4.23 -17.59 -2.42
N TRP A 8 3.89 -18.19 -3.54
CA TRP A 8 4.22 -19.57 -3.92
C TRP A 8 5.38 -19.63 -4.94
N VAL A 9 5.87 -18.48 -5.40
CA VAL A 9 7.03 -18.40 -6.28
C VAL A 9 8.29 -18.57 -5.43
N THR A 10 9.06 -19.62 -5.73
CA THR A 10 10.30 -19.95 -5.01
C THR A 10 11.53 -19.28 -5.62
N ASP A 11 11.43 -18.82 -6.86
CA ASP A 11 12.49 -18.07 -7.53
C ASP A 11 12.56 -16.64 -6.96
N SER A 12 13.57 -16.40 -6.13
CA SER A 12 13.82 -15.10 -5.50
C SER A 12 14.33 -14.04 -6.47
N THR A 13 14.69 -14.41 -7.71
CA THR A 13 15.15 -13.47 -8.75
C THR A 13 14.00 -12.89 -9.55
N HIS A 14 12.81 -13.48 -9.47
CA HIS A 14 11.62 -12.96 -10.13
C HIS A 14 11.12 -11.72 -9.39
N HIS A 15 11.16 -10.57 -10.05
CA HIS A 15 10.54 -9.35 -9.59
C HIS A 15 9.57 -8.85 -10.67
N PRO A 16 8.28 -8.64 -10.34
CA PRO A 16 7.39 -8.01 -11.30
C PRO A 16 7.92 -6.63 -11.68
N ASP A 17 7.92 -6.32 -12.98
CA ASP A 17 8.16 -4.95 -13.42
C ASP A 17 6.98 -4.10 -12.96
N THR A 18 7.14 -3.46 -11.81
CA THR A 18 6.11 -2.58 -11.27
C THR A 18 6.15 -1.18 -11.88
N SER A 19 7.21 -0.84 -12.64
CA SER A 19 7.43 0.51 -13.15
C SER A 19 6.41 0.91 -14.22
N THR A 20 5.94 -0.05 -15.03
CA THR A 20 4.91 0.17 -16.05
C THR A 20 3.48 0.15 -15.48
N TRP A 21 3.29 -0.31 -14.24
CA TRP A 21 1.97 -0.58 -13.64
C TRP A 21 1.61 0.33 -12.44
N ILE A 22 2.60 0.78 -11.66
CA ILE A 22 2.37 1.68 -10.52
C ILE A 22 1.76 3.00 -10.99
N GLY A 23 0.72 3.45 -10.28
CA GLY A 23 -0.01 4.67 -10.61
C GLY A 23 -0.87 4.59 -11.88
N LYS A 24 -0.85 3.49 -12.64
CA LYS A 24 -1.75 3.30 -13.79
C LYS A 24 -3.17 2.99 -13.34
N THR A 25 -4.12 3.51 -14.11
CA THR A 25 -5.55 3.29 -13.94
C THR A 25 -6.01 2.19 -14.89
N ILE A 26 -6.86 1.31 -14.37
CA ILE A 26 -7.61 0.35 -15.18
C ILE A 26 -9.07 0.78 -15.15
N ARG A 27 -9.69 0.84 -16.32
CA ARG A 27 -11.09 1.18 -16.51
C ARG A 27 -11.83 0.00 -17.08
N PHE A 28 -12.83 -0.47 -16.33
CA PHE A 28 -13.73 -1.53 -16.74
C PHE A 28 -15.01 -0.90 -17.31
N ASP A 29 -15.26 -1.08 -18.62
CA ASP A 29 -16.50 -0.72 -19.31
C ASP A 29 -17.32 -1.98 -19.60
N ALA A 30 -18.60 -1.84 -19.94
CA ALA A 30 -19.54 -2.95 -20.19
C ALA A 30 -19.11 -3.99 -21.25
N GLY A 31 -18.13 -3.69 -22.10
CA GLY A 31 -17.60 -4.63 -23.10
C GLY A 31 -16.12 -4.42 -23.43
N ARG A 32 -15.39 -3.66 -22.61
CA ARG A 32 -13.99 -3.30 -22.86
C ARG A 32 -13.27 -3.06 -21.54
N VAL A 33 -11.99 -3.38 -21.51
CA VAL A 33 -11.09 -2.92 -20.44
C VAL A 33 -10.02 -2.04 -21.06
N THR A 34 -9.80 -0.86 -20.46
CA THR A 34 -8.66 0.00 -20.79
C THR A 34 -7.68 -0.07 -19.64
N GLY A 35 -6.47 -0.54 -19.90
CA GLY A 35 -5.42 -0.71 -18.90
C GLY A 35 -4.06 -0.89 -19.56
N PRO A 36 -3.01 -1.09 -18.77
CA PRO A 36 -1.71 -1.48 -19.29
C PRO A 36 -1.70 -2.92 -19.82
N GLU A 37 -0.90 -3.15 -20.86
CA GLU A 37 -0.54 -4.47 -21.43
C GLU A 37 -1.75 -5.40 -21.60
N ALA A 38 -1.71 -6.59 -20.99
CA ALA A 38 -2.69 -7.66 -21.15
C ALA A 38 -4.10 -7.28 -20.67
N LEU A 39 -4.26 -6.22 -19.88
CA LEU A 39 -5.56 -5.72 -19.43
C LEU A 39 -6.18 -4.68 -20.37
N SER A 40 -5.55 -4.37 -21.51
CA SER A 40 -6.19 -3.58 -22.58
C SER A 40 -6.90 -4.52 -23.55
N CYS A 41 -8.23 -4.63 -23.46
CA CYS A 41 -9.00 -5.63 -24.20
C CYS A 41 -10.29 -5.04 -24.78
N GLY A 42 -10.60 -5.36 -26.04
CA GLY A 42 -11.71 -4.78 -26.79
C GLY A 42 -13.04 -5.54 -26.67
N ALA A 43 -12.98 -6.79 -26.19
CA ALA A 43 -14.12 -7.69 -26.10
C ALA A 43 -14.23 -8.31 -24.69
N ALA A 44 -14.53 -7.47 -23.70
CA ALA A 44 -14.63 -7.89 -22.31
C ALA A 44 -15.99 -8.52 -21.99
N ARG A 45 -15.98 -9.65 -21.28
CA ARG A 45 -17.15 -10.24 -20.61
C ARG A 45 -16.82 -10.48 -19.15
N TYR A 46 -17.78 -10.17 -18.28
CA TYR A 46 -17.62 -10.24 -16.84
C TYR A 46 -18.62 -11.24 -16.26
N GLU A 47 -18.11 -12.20 -15.49
CA GLU A 47 -18.92 -13.18 -14.80
C GLU A 47 -18.61 -13.11 -13.30
N PRO A 48 -19.61 -12.90 -12.42
CA PRO A 48 -19.39 -12.94 -10.99
C PRO A 48 -18.91 -14.33 -10.56
N THR A 49 -17.91 -14.37 -9.69
CA THR A 49 -17.37 -15.63 -9.15
C THR A 49 -17.43 -15.64 -7.62
N SER A 50 -17.46 -16.84 -7.05
CA SER A 50 -17.40 -17.08 -5.61
C SER A 50 -16.69 -18.41 -5.40
N VAL A 51 -15.44 -18.35 -4.95
CA VAL A 51 -14.56 -19.52 -4.94
C VAL A 51 -14.02 -19.82 -3.54
N PRO A 52 -13.77 -21.10 -3.20
CA PRO A 52 -12.99 -21.44 -2.01
C PRO A 52 -11.51 -21.06 -2.22
N ALA A 53 -10.67 -21.27 -1.20
CA ALA A 53 -9.25 -20.91 -1.26
C ALA A 53 -8.53 -21.61 -2.43
N GLU A 54 -8.87 -22.86 -2.69
CA GLU A 54 -8.31 -23.71 -3.75
C GLU A 54 -8.70 -23.21 -5.15
N GLY A 55 -9.82 -22.50 -5.29
CA GLY A 55 -10.25 -21.91 -6.55
C GLY A 55 -9.63 -20.54 -6.84
N MET A 56 -8.94 -19.95 -5.86
CA MET A 56 -8.24 -18.69 -6.07
C MET A 56 -7.14 -18.84 -7.12
N PHE A 57 -6.93 -17.77 -7.88
CA PHE A 57 -5.83 -17.67 -8.86
C PHE A 57 -5.74 -18.88 -9.80
N GLN A 58 -6.90 -19.32 -10.31
CA GLN A 58 -7.05 -20.43 -11.26
C GLN A 58 -6.50 -21.77 -10.77
N GLY A 59 -6.55 -22.05 -9.47
CA GLY A 59 -6.13 -23.34 -8.93
C GLY A 59 -4.62 -23.48 -8.72
N THR A 60 -3.87 -22.38 -8.81
CA THR A 60 -2.42 -22.37 -8.53
C THR A 60 -2.13 -22.76 -7.07
N VAL A 61 -3.13 -22.67 -6.18
CA VAL A 61 -3.00 -22.88 -4.75
C VAL A 61 -3.62 -24.23 -4.38
N THR A 62 -2.80 -25.26 -4.13
CA THR A 62 -3.31 -26.65 -4.00
C THR A 62 -3.20 -27.20 -2.58
N ALA A 63 -1.99 -27.44 -2.05
CA ALA A 63 -1.84 -28.07 -0.72
C ALA A 63 -1.93 -27.08 0.45
N THR A 64 -1.61 -25.80 0.22
CA THR A 64 -1.53 -24.75 1.24
C THR A 64 -2.49 -23.59 0.95
N ALA A 65 -3.59 -23.86 0.24
CA ALA A 65 -4.50 -22.86 -0.33
C ALA A 65 -4.88 -21.74 0.64
N THR A 66 -5.36 -22.11 1.84
CA THR A 66 -5.73 -21.14 2.88
C THR A 66 -4.54 -20.34 3.38
N ALA A 67 -3.39 -20.98 3.62
CA ALA A 67 -2.20 -20.30 4.13
C ALA A 67 -1.62 -19.31 3.10
N ASP A 68 -1.62 -19.69 1.83
CA ASP A 68 -1.18 -18.86 0.72
C ASP A 68 -2.13 -17.68 0.48
N ALA A 69 -3.44 -17.92 0.59
CA ALA A 69 -4.44 -16.87 0.54
C ALA A 69 -4.27 -15.86 1.70
N MET A 70 -3.95 -16.34 2.91
CA MET A 70 -3.62 -15.46 4.04
C MET A 70 -2.37 -14.61 3.76
N ARG A 71 -1.35 -15.13 3.08
CA ARG A 71 -0.16 -14.35 2.69
C ARG A 71 -0.47 -13.21 1.71
N VAL A 72 -1.54 -13.31 0.93
CA VAL A 72 -2.04 -12.21 0.05
C VAL A 72 -3.16 -11.39 0.71
N GLY A 73 -3.42 -11.61 1.99
CA GLY A 73 -4.39 -10.87 2.81
C GLY A 73 -5.83 -11.36 2.69
N VAL A 74 -6.09 -12.60 2.28
CA VAL A 74 -7.44 -13.17 2.20
C VAL A 74 -7.64 -14.16 3.34
N SER A 75 -8.64 -13.92 4.17
CA SER A 75 -8.99 -14.76 5.33
C SER A 75 -10.44 -15.24 5.35
N LYS A 76 -11.27 -14.78 4.41
CA LYS A 76 -12.70 -15.07 4.38
C LYS A 76 -13.05 -15.76 3.06
N PHE A 77 -13.77 -16.86 3.19
CA PHE A 77 -14.20 -17.71 2.09
C PHE A 77 -15.70 -18.06 2.18
N PRO A 78 -16.36 -18.34 1.04
CA PRO A 78 -15.84 -18.20 -0.31
C PRO A 78 -15.55 -16.72 -0.65
N ILE A 79 -14.48 -16.47 -1.41
CA ILE A 79 -14.11 -15.11 -1.80
C ILE A 79 -14.92 -14.71 -3.04
N ALA A 80 -15.57 -13.55 -2.96
CA ALA A 80 -16.26 -12.96 -4.09
C ALA A 80 -15.23 -12.45 -5.12
N GLY A 81 -15.55 -12.60 -6.40
CA GLY A 81 -14.67 -12.23 -7.48
C GLY A 81 -15.40 -11.88 -8.78
N THR A 82 -14.60 -11.70 -9.82
CA THR A 82 -15.09 -11.55 -11.20
C THR A 82 -14.10 -12.20 -12.15
N SER A 83 -14.59 -13.13 -12.96
CA SER A 83 -13.87 -13.62 -14.13
C SER A 83 -14.05 -12.64 -15.27
N LEU A 84 -12.93 -12.16 -15.81
CA LEU A 84 -12.87 -11.33 -17.00
C LEU A 84 -12.39 -12.20 -18.16
N THR A 85 -13.29 -12.50 -19.10
CA THR A 85 -12.90 -13.05 -20.40
C THR A 85 -12.65 -11.90 -21.36
N CYS A 86 -11.47 -11.89 -21.97
CA CYS A 86 -11.01 -10.91 -22.93
C CYS A 86 -10.40 -11.61 -24.16
N ASP A 87 -10.26 -10.87 -25.25
CA ASP A 87 -9.47 -11.26 -26.42
C ASP A 87 -7.97 -11.43 -26.09
N THR A 88 -7.50 -10.82 -25.00
CA THR A 88 -6.14 -10.95 -24.47
C THR A 88 -5.95 -12.08 -23.46
N GLY A 89 -7.02 -12.75 -23.02
CA GLY A 89 -6.94 -13.85 -22.05
C GLY A 89 -8.09 -13.87 -21.04
N ILE A 90 -7.98 -14.74 -20.04
CA ILE A 90 -8.92 -14.84 -18.92
C ILE A 90 -8.22 -14.41 -17.64
N PHE A 91 -8.80 -13.43 -16.94
CA PHE A 91 -8.25 -12.85 -15.73
C PHE A 91 -9.24 -13.02 -14.58
N GLU A 92 -8.78 -13.56 -13.46
CA GLU A 92 -9.61 -13.74 -12.27
C GLU A 92 -9.30 -12.66 -11.24
N PHE A 93 -10.29 -11.84 -10.90
CA PHE A 93 -10.21 -10.83 -9.85
C PHE A 93 -10.86 -11.33 -8.56
N HIS A 94 -10.17 -11.16 -7.43
CA HIS A 94 -10.67 -11.52 -6.11
C HIS A 94 -10.84 -10.27 -5.24
N PHE A 95 -11.96 -10.12 -4.55
CA PHE A 95 -12.28 -8.93 -3.75
C PHE A 95 -12.14 -9.20 -2.24
N PRO A 96 -10.95 -9.00 -1.65
CA PRO A 96 -10.74 -9.21 -0.22
C PRO A 96 -11.48 -8.20 0.66
N ASP A 97 -11.78 -7.02 0.11
CA ASP A 97 -12.48 -5.93 0.78
C ASP A 97 -13.16 -5.01 -0.24
N SER A 98 -13.87 -3.99 0.25
CA SER A 98 -14.61 -3.05 -0.59
C SER A 98 -13.72 -2.08 -1.36
N THR A 99 -12.40 -2.08 -1.18
CA THR A 99 -11.48 -1.11 -1.81
C THR A 99 -10.39 -1.74 -2.66
N SER A 100 -10.27 -3.07 -2.63
CA SER A 100 -9.18 -3.78 -3.28
C SER A 100 -9.71 -4.90 -4.18
N ALA A 101 -9.03 -5.11 -5.30
CA ALA A 101 -9.14 -6.34 -6.09
C ALA A 101 -7.74 -6.95 -6.27
N LEU A 102 -7.63 -8.27 -6.21
CA LEU A 102 -6.41 -9.03 -6.40
C LEU A 102 -6.47 -9.79 -7.73
N LEU A 103 -5.39 -9.75 -8.49
CA LEU A 103 -5.21 -10.49 -9.74
C LEU A 103 -3.87 -11.21 -9.68
N ALA A 104 -3.83 -12.50 -10.01
CA ALA A 104 -2.57 -13.19 -10.25
C ALA A 104 -2.21 -13.11 -11.73
N MET A 105 -1.01 -12.66 -12.05
CA MET A 105 -0.49 -12.57 -13.41
C MET A 105 1.03 -12.50 -13.40
N SER A 106 1.68 -13.27 -14.27
CA SER A 106 3.15 -13.28 -14.43
C SER A 106 3.91 -13.49 -13.12
N ASN A 107 3.53 -14.54 -12.36
CA ASN A 107 4.13 -14.88 -11.06
C ASN A 107 4.05 -13.75 -10.01
N ALA A 108 3.12 -12.82 -10.19
CA ALA A 108 2.89 -11.71 -9.28
C ALA A 108 1.42 -11.60 -8.86
N ILE A 109 1.21 -11.09 -7.66
CA ILE A 109 -0.08 -10.64 -7.17
C ILE A 109 -0.17 -9.15 -7.38
N TRP A 110 -1.17 -8.75 -8.14
CA TRP A 110 -1.48 -7.36 -8.40
C TRP A 110 -2.68 -6.91 -7.58
N THR A 111 -2.48 -5.85 -6.81
CA THR A 111 -3.54 -5.17 -6.07
C THR A 111 -4.01 -3.94 -6.85
N LEU A 112 -5.28 -3.95 -7.24
CA LEU A 112 -6.00 -2.79 -7.75
C LEU A 112 -6.65 -2.08 -6.57
N ASP A 113 -6.33 -0.81 -6.39
CA ASP A 113 -6.88 0.04 -5.33
C ASP A 113 -7.93 0.98 -5.94
N ARG A 114 -9.15 0.93 -5.40
CA ARG A 114 -10.26 1.82 -5.79
C ARG A 114 -10.66 2.82 -4.70
N SER A 115 -9.85 2.96 -3.65
CA SER A 115 -10.04 3.92 -2.57
C SER A 115 -9.99 5.38 -3.10
N PRO A 116 -10.56 6.34 -2.37
CA PRO A 116 -10.53 7.75 -2.79
C PRO A 116 -9.12 8.29 -3.08
N GLY A 117 -8.09 7.91 -2.31
CA GLY A 117 -6.72 8.37 -2.55
C GLY A 117 -6.11 7.83 -3.85
N ALA A 118 -6.45 6.61 -4.25
CA ALA A 118 -6.04 6.05 -5.55
C ALA A 118 -6.62 6.84 -6.74
N ARG A 119 -7.78 7.48 -6.55
CA ARG A 119 -8.48 8.30 -7.55
C ARG A 119 -8.18 9.79 -7.45
N ALA A 120 -7.48 10.23 -6.41
CA ALA A 120 -7.17 11.62 -6.18
C ALA A 120 -6.04 12.10 -7.09
N GLU A 121 -6.09 13.38 -7.48
CA GLU A 121 -4.98 14.04 -8.14
C GLU A 121 -3.69 13.87 -7.34
N ALA A 122 -2.57 13.62 -8.02
CA ALA A 122 -1.30 13.30 -7.36
C ALA A 122 -0.79 14.42 -6.43
N THR A 123 -1.22 15.66 -6.66
CA THR A 123 -0.87 16.84 -5.86
C THR A 123 -1.89 17.15 -4.75
N ALA A 124 -3.08 16.52 -4.76
CA ALA A 124 -4.06 16.67 -3.68
C ALA A 124 -3.60 15.88 -2.44
N PRO A 125 -4.04 16.23 -1.21
CA PRO A 125 -3.52 15.59 0.01
C PRO A 125 -3.66 14.07 0.03
N ALA A 126 -4.82 13.54 -0.38
CA ALA A 126 -5.04 12.10 -0.45
C ALA A 126 -4.15 11.43 -1.53
N GLY A 127 -3.93 12.10 -2.66
CA GLY A 127 -3.05 11.61 -3.71
C GLY A 127 -1.58 11.61 -3.30
N VAL A 128 -1.13 12.63 -2.54
CA VAL A 128 0.22 12.67 -1.96
C VAL A 128 0.46 11.46 -1.03
N VAL A 129 -0.49 11.17 -0.14
CA VAL A 129 -0.42 9.99 0.76
C VAL A 129 -0.44 8.70 -0.03
N GLN A 130 -1.30 8.59 -1.06
CA GLN A 130 -1.33 7.42 -1.95
C GLN A 130 0.03 7.15 -2.60
N ARG A 131 0.66 8.18 -3.21
CA ARG A 131 1.95 8.02 -3.90
C ARG A 131 3.10 7.77 -2.93
N PHE A 132 3.04 8.34 -1.74
CA PHE A 132 3.98 8.00 -0.66
C PHE A 132 3.89 6.52 -0.31
N LEU A 133 2.68 6.00 -0.07
CA LEU A 133 2.46 4.60 0.30
C LEU A 133 2.76 3.62 -0.82
N GLU A 134 2.47 3.98 -2.08
CA GLU A 134 2.91 3.20 -3.24
C GLU A 134 4.44 3.09 -3.30
N ALA A 135 5.16 4.19 -3.07
CA ALA A 135 6.62 4.17 -3.01
C ALA A 135 7.16 3.39 -1.80
N HIS A 136 6.44 3.43 -0.68
CA HIS A 136 6.78 2.72 0.55
C HIS A 136 6.64 1.21 0.38
N PHE A 137 5.50 0.74 -0.11
CA PHE A 137 5.22 -0.69 -0.30
C PHE A 137 6.00 -1.32 -1.48
N ALA A 138 6.49 -0.52 -2.43
CA ALA A 138 7.26 -1.02 -3.57
C ALA A 138 8.73 -1.35 -3.22
N ARG A 139 9.18 -1.00 -2.01
CA ARG A 139 10.59 -1.11 -1.59
C ARG A 139 10.66 -1.57 -0.13
N ASP A 140 11.86 -1.51 0.43
CA ASP A 140 12.07 -1.66 1.86
C ASP A 140 11.21 -0.65 2.65
N MET A 141 10.30 -1.21 3.45
CA MET A 141 9.41 -0.47 4.35
C MET A 141 10.08 -0.14 5.69
N GLY A 142 11.31 -0.61 5.92
CA GLY A 142 12.07 -0.34 7.13
C GLY A 142 12.24 1.15 7.43
N PHE A 143 12.25 1.49 8.72
CA PHE A 143 12.49 2.85 9.16
C PHE A 143 13.97 3.15 9.27
N SER A 144 14.62 3.35 8.12
CA SER A 144 16.04 3.67 8.01
C SER A 144 16.29 4.88 7.12
N LYS A 145 17.46 5.51 7.27
CA LYS A 145 17.89 6.63 6.42
C LYS A 145 17.82 6.27 4.92
N THR A 146 18.30 5.08 4.56
CA THR A 146 18.32 4.59 3.18
C THR A 146 16.92 4.37 2.63
N ALA A 147 16.04 3.74 3.41
CA ALA A 147 14.65 3.50 2.99
C ALA A 147 13.85 4.80 2.87
N LEU A 148 14.14 5.80 3.70
CA LEU A 148 13.45 7.11 3.71
C LEU A 148 13.90 8.07 2.61
N GLN A 149 15.16 8.01 2.17
CA GLN A 149 15.70 8.92 1.16
C GLN A 149 14.80 9.10 -0.08
N PRO A 150 14.32 8.03 -0.77
CA PRO A 150 13.45 8.19 -1.95
C PRO A 150 12.06 8.76 -1.62
N LYS A 151 11.65 8.69 -0.34
CA LYS A 151 10.35 9.15 0.17
C LYS A 151 10.39 10.57 0.74
N SER A 152 11.59 11.12 1.00
CA SER A 152 11.81 12.45 1.58
C SER A 152 11.04 13.58 0.88
N ARG A 153 10.88 13.48 -0.45
CA ARG A 153 10.11 14.44 -1.25
C ARG A 153 8.63 14.53 -0.85
N PHE A 154 8.06 13.54 -0.19
CA PHE A 154 6.65 13.58 0.26
C PHE A 154 6.49 14.21 1.64
N LEU A 155 7.58 14.35 2.41
CA LEU A 155 7.58 14.82 3.78
C LEU A 155 7.84 16.33 3.84
N THR A 156 7.38 17.00 4.90
CA THR A 156 7.73 18.41 5.14
C THR A 156 9.23 18.56 5.38
N ALA A 157 9.77 19.76 5.14
CA ALA A 157 11.16 20.06 5.48
C ALA A 157 11.42 19.82 6.98
N GLY A 158 10.45 20.17 7.83
CA GLY A 158 10.52 19.95 9.27
C GLY A 158 10.57 18.47 9.67
N LEU A 159 9.72 17.62 9.10
CA LEU A 159 9.74 16.18 9.38
C LEU A 159 11.02 15.52 8.85
N ASN A 160 11.48 15.91 7.65
CA ASN A 160 12.77 15.45 7.13
C ASN A 160 13.94 15.80 8.06
N ALA A 161 14.01 17.05 8.55
CA ALA A 161 15.04 17.47 9.49
C ALA A 161 14.98 16.69 10.81
N LEU A 162 13.77 16.42 11.32
CA LEU A 162 13.58 15.67 12.55
C LEU A 162 14.02 14.20 12.42
N THR A 163 13.66 13.53 11.32
CA THR A 163 14.15 12.17 11.04
C THR A 163 15.66 12.12 10.86
N ALA A 164 16.26 13.12 10.20
CA ALA A 164 17.70 13.21 10.05
C ALA A 164 18.43 13.35 11.39
N ARG A 165 17.87 14.14 12.33
CA ARG A 165 18.39 14.25 13.70
C ARG A 165 18.27 12.95 14.48
N TYR A 166 17.14 12.25 14.37
CA TYR A 166 16.94 10.94 14.99
C TYR A 166 18.01 9.94 14.53
N PHE A 167 18.23 9.80 13.22
CA PHE A 167 19.27 8.89 12.70
C PHE A 167 20.72 9.34 12.97
N ALA A 168 20.94 10.56 13.44
CA ALA A 168 22.25 11.04 13.86
C ALA A 168 22.57 10.70 15.32
N VAL A 169 21.58 10.26 16.11
CA VAL A 169 21.80 9.76 17.46
C VAL A 169 22.56 8.43 17.36
N PRO A 170 23.72 8.27 18.03
CA PRO A 170 24.45 7.01 18.01
C PRO A 170 23.57 5.87 18.55
N ALA A 171 23.42 4.81 17.75
CA ALA A 171 22.69 3.62 18.18
C ALA A 171 23.57 2.78 19.11
N ASN A 172 23.01 2.31 20.23
CA ASN A 172 23.61 1.23 21.00
C ASN A 172 23.22 -0.11 20.34
N PRO A 173 24.17 -0.91 19.84
CA PRO A 173 23.86 -2.18 19.17
C PRO A 173 23.19 -3.21 20.11
N ASP A 174 23.32 -3.04 21.43
CA ASP A 174 22.73 -3.93 22.43
C ASP A 174 21.33 -3.50 22.89
N GLU A 175 20.82 -2.37 22.38
CA GLU A 175 19.49 -1.86 22.71
C GLU A 175 18.62 -1.79 21.45
N ALA A 176 17.33 -2.08 21.63
CA ALA A 176 16.36 -1.85 20.57
C ALA A 176 16.23 -0.34 20.28
N PRO A 177 16.06 0.08 19.02
CA PRO A 177 15.83 1.48 18.70
C PRO A 177 14.52 1.99 19.34
N ASP A 178 14.49 3.26 19.73
CA ASP A 178 13.28 3.89 20.32
C ASP A 178 12.04 3.77 19.42
N ILE A 179 12.25 3.86 18.11
CA ILE A 179 11.23 3.58 17.09
C ILE A 179 11.56 2.19 16.53
N ASN A 180 11.05 1.18 17.22
CA ASN A 180 11.14 -0.21 16.80
C ASN A 180 9.89 -0.58 16.01
N GLY A 181 9.99 -0.59 14.68
CA GLY A 181 8.88 -0.86 13.77
C GLY A 181 8.86 0.09 12.57
N ASP A 182 7.82 -0.01 11.75
CA ASP A 182 7.54 0.99 10.72
C ASP A 182 6.50 2.00 11.22
N PRO A 183 6.89 3.27 11.44
CA PRO A 183 5.95 4.28 11.90
C PRO A 183 4.94 4.68 10.83
N PHE A 184 5.22 4.48 9.54
CA PHE A 184 4.29 4.88 8.47
C PHE A 184 3.04 4.02 8.44
N THR A 185 3.18 2.73 8.74
CA THR A 185 2.06 1.81 8.92
C THR A 185 1.69 1.62 10.39
N ASN A 186 2.54 2.08 11.31
CA ASN A 186 2.53 1.83 12.75
C ASN A 186 2.51 0.32 13.09
N SER A 187 3.35 -0.46 12.41
CA SER A 187 3.35 -1.92 12.49
C SER A 187 4.73 -2.52 12.73
N GLN A 188 4.79 -3.63 13.49
CA GLN A 188 5.99 -4.49 13.57
C GLN A 188 6.09 -5.44 12.37
N GLU A 189 4.97 -6.05 12.00
CA GLU A 189 4.87 -6.88 10.82
C GLU A 189 4.12 -6.11 9.74
N TYR A 190 4.68 -6.09 8.54
CA TYR A 190 4.15 -5.22 7.49
C TYR A 190 2.76 -5.66 7.00
N PRO A 191 1.81 -4.71 6.86
CA PRO A 191 0.55 -4.99 6.20
C PRO A 191 0.78 -5.30 4.72
N THR A 192 -0.11 -6.10 4.12
CA THR A 192 -0.05 -6.43 2.69
C THR A 192 -0.81 -5.43 1.83
N ARG A 193 -1.79 -4.71 2.41
CA ARG A 193 -2.63 -3.75 1.72
C ARG A 193 -2.87 -2.48 2.52
N PHE A 194 -3.26 -1.42 1.80
CA PHE A 194 -3.72 -0.17 2.37
C PHE A 194 -4.85 0.41 1.52
N SER A 195 -5.63 1.30 2.13
CA SER A 195 -6.66 2.10 1.45
C SER A 195 -6.62 3.53 1.99
N VAL A 196 -6.62 4.51 1.08
CA VAL A 196 -6.48 5.92 1.42
C VAL A 196 -7.82 6.62 1.28
N SER A 197 -8.26 7.28 2.35
CA SER A 197 -9.54 7.99 2.38
C SER A 197 -9.47 9.32 1.64
N ALA A 198 -10.63 9.94 1.39
CA ALA A 198 -10.68 11.35 1.03
C ALA A 198 -10.06 12.20 2.16
N ALA A 199 -9.45 13.31 1.77
CA ALA A 199 -8.82 14.23 2.71
C ALA A 199 -9.86 15.18 3.34
N THR A 200 -9.73 15.45 4.63
CA THR A 200 -10.38 16.61 5.27
C THR A 200 -9.39 17.76 5.25
N VAL A 201 -9.74 18.88 4.62
CA VAL A 201 -8.84 20.04 4.44
C VAL A 201 -9.35 21.22 5.26
N ASN A 202 -8.46 21.87 6.01
CA ASN A 202 -8.75 23.09 6.75
C ASN A 202 -7.52 24.01 6.75
N ALA A 203 -7.67 25.22 6.22
CA ALA A 203 -6.71 26.33 6.34
C ALA A 203 -5.22 25.95 6.21
N GLY A 204 -4.83 25.33 5.08
CA GLY A 204 -3.43 24.96 4.81
C GLY A 204 -2.94 23.69 5.53
N ALA A 205 -3.82 23.02 6.27
CA ALA A 205 -3.63 21.68 6.81
C ALA A 205 -4.62 20.70 6.17
N ALA A 206 -4.25 19.43 6.12
CA ALA A 206 -5.15 18.36 5.71
C ALA A 206 -4.91 17.11 6.57
N THR A 207 -5.96 16.32 6.74
CA THR A 207 -5.87 15.02 7.40
C THR A 207 -6.42 13.94 6.47
N VAL A 208 -5.64 12.87 6.32
CA VAL A 208 -5.97 11.73 5.47
C VAL A 208 -5.92 10.48 6.33
N ARG A 209 -7.05 9.79 6.44
CA ARG A 209 -7.12 8.50 7.13
C ARG A 209 -6.65 7.39 6.19
N VAL A 210 -5.70 6.59 6.64
CA VAL A 210 -5.24 5.40 5.93
C VAL A 210 -5.57 4.16 6.75
N ARG A 211 -6.24 3.21 6.12
CA ARG A 211 -6.49 1.88 6.70
C ARG A 211 -5.50 0.90 6.08
N PHE A 212 -4.65 0.32 6.92
CA PHE A 212 -3.79 -0.80 6.60
C PHE A 212 -4.49 -2.10 6.97
N SER A 213 -4.25 -3.14 6.17
CA SER A 213 -4.76 -4.47 6.49
C SER A 213 -3.91 -5.56 5.90
N ASP A 214 -3.88 -6.68 6.62
CA ASP A 214 -3.51 -7.99 6.10
C ASP A 214 -4.72 -8.95 6.23
N ALA A 215 -4.49 -10.25 6.25
CA ALA A 215 -5.55 -11.24 6.39
C ALA A 215 -6.24 -11.20 7.78
N MET A 216 -5.51 -10.83 8.83
CA MET A 216 -5.90 -10.98 10.22
C MET A 216 -6.06 -9.65 10.95
N ARG A 217 -5.33 -8.62 10.52
CA ARG A 217 -5.20 -7.34 11.22
C ARG A 217 -5.69 -6.20 10.37
N VAL A 218 -6.25 -5.22 11.06
CA VAL A 218 -6.65 -3.93 10.51
C VAL A 218 -6.12 -2.86 11.44
N GLN A 219 -5.53 -1.84 10.84
CA GLN A 219 -4.92 -0.74 11.56
C GLN A 219 -5.20 0.57 10.83
N THR A 220 -5.35 1.65 11.60
CA THR A 220 -5.51 2.99 11.03
C THR A 220 -4.35 3.88 11.41
N VAL A 221 -3.91 4.72 10.47
CA VAL A 221 -3.00 5.84 10.73
C VAL A 221 -3.58 7.09 10.11
N MET A 222 -3.55 8.19 10.87
CA MET A 222 -4.00 9.49 10.42
C MET A 222 -2.79 10.29 9.92
N TYR A 223 -2.67 10.42 8.60
CA TYR A 223 -1.64 11.23 7.97
C TYR A 223 -2.03 12.70 8.05
N GLN A 224 -1.18 13.50 8.68
CA GLN A 224 -1.36 14.94 8.80
C GLN A 224 -0.45 15.62 7.79
N LEU A 225 -1.05 16.45 6.93
CA LEU A 225 -0.34 17.18 5.89
C LEU A 225 -0.39 18.68 6.15
N ARG A 226 0.68 19.35 5.75
CA ARG A 226 0.80 20.82 5.70
C ARG A 226 1.06 21.25 4.27
N ARG A 227 0.66 22.48 3.96
CA ARG A 227 1.02 23.13 2.71
C ARG A 227 2.36 23.88 2.89
N GLU A 228 3.40 23.42 2.21
CA GLU A 228 4.72 24.07 2.15
C GLU A 228 5.02 24.46 0.70
N ASN A 229 5.35 25.74 0.45
CA ASN A 229 5.63 26.25 -0.90
C ASN A 229 4.54 25.87 -1.92
N ASN A 230 3.28 26.02 -1.51
CA ASN A 230 2.08 25.63 -2.27
C ASN A 230 1.89 24.12 -2.55
N LEU A 231 2.78 23.26 -2.05
CA LEU A 231 2.69 21.80 -2.19
C LEU A 231 2.20 21.16 -0.89
N TRP A 232 1.38 20.12 -1.01
CA TRP A 232 1.02 19.29 0.13
C TRP A 232 2.15 18.33 0.48
N ARG A 233 2.51 18.26 1.77
CA ARG A 233 3.56 17.42 2.31
C ARG A 233 3.09 16.77 3.62
N ILE A 234 3.50 15.53 3.86
CA ILE A 234 3.23 14.81 5.11
C ILE A 234 4.09 15.43 6.21
N ASP A 235 3.44 15.96 7.23
CA ASP A 235 4.07 16.67 8.34
C ASP A 235 4.14 15.83 9.62
N ASP A 236 3.14 14.99 9.84
CA ASP A 236 3.09 14.09 11.00
C ASP A 236 2.19 12.88 10.71
N LEU A 237 2.27 11.89 11.59
CA LEU A 237 1.37 10.74 11.65
C LEU A 237 0.78 10.69 13.03
N LYS A 238 -0.54 10.51 13.15
CA LYS A 238 -1.22 10.29 14.41
C LYS A 238 -1.75 8.86 14.45
N TYR A 239 -1.43 8.16 15.55
CA TYR A 239 -1.85 6.78 15.78
C TYR A 239 -3.07 6.72 16.71
N ASP A 240 -3.64 5.54 16.87
CA ASP A 240 -4.87 5.31 17.64
C ASP A 240 -4.68 5.57 19.15
N ASP A 241 -3.46 5.40 19.67
CA ASP A 241 -3.08 5.72 21.06
C ASP A 241 -2.90 7.23 21.32
N GLY A 242 -3.00 8.07 20.28
CA GLY A 242 -2.83 9.51 20.35
C GLY A 242 -1.38 10.00 20.31
N LEU A 243 -0.39 9.09 20.25
CA LEU A 243 0.99 9.46 19.93
C LEU A 243 1.10 9.95 18.48
N THR A 244 2.18 10.68 18.21
CA THR A 244 2.51 11.10 16.86
C THR A 244 3.96 10.79 16.51
N LEU A 245 4.25 10.61 15.23
CA LEU A 245 5.61 10.35 14.76
C LEU A 245 6.56 11.47 15.19
N ARG A 246 6.16 12.74 15.06
CA ARG A 246 6.97 13.87 15.53
C ARG A 246 7.26 13.79 17.02
N LYS A 247 6.27 13.42 17.85
CA LYS A 247 6.48 13.28 19.30
C LYS A 247 7.45 12.14 19.62
N GLN A 248 7.30 11.00 18.94
CA GLN A 248 8.21 9.86 19.11
C GLN A 248 9.65 10.24 18.72
N LEU A 249 9.83 10.86 17.56
CA LEU A 249 11.14 11.31 17.09
C LEU A 249 11.78 12.33 18.05
N SER A 250 11.01 13.32 18.52
CA SER A 250 11.53 14.31 19.47
C SER A 250 11.92 13.69 20.81
N ALA A 251 11.15 12.72 21.31
CA ALA A 251 11.46 12.03 22.56
C ALA A 251 12.76 11.19 22.47
N ALA A 252 13.02 10.62 21.28
CA ALA A 252 14.21 9.82 21.00
C ALA A 252 15.48 10.66 20.74
N ILE A 253 15.37 11.98 20.61
CA ILE A 253 16.54 12.87 20.39
C ILE A 253 16.97 13.49 21.73
N PRO A 254 18.19 13.20 22.22
CA PRO A 254 18.70 13.81 23.45
C PRO A 254 18.68 15.35 23.40
N GLY A 255 18.23 15.98 24.49
CA GLY A 255 18.24 17.44 24.65
C GLY A 255 17.15 18.21 23.88
N ALA A 256 16.13 17.54 23.34
CA ALA A 256 15.06 18.17 22.55
C ALA A 256 13.92 18.83 23.37
N ARG A 257 14.16 19.28 24.61
CA ARG A 257 13.16 20.01 25.42
C ARG A 257 13.17 21.50 25.15
#